data_AF-M0AG16-F1
#
_entry.id   AF-M0AG16-F1
#
_cell.length_a   1.000
_cell.length_b   1.000
_cell.length_c   1.000
_cell.angle_alpha   90.00
_cell.angle_beta   90.00
_cell.angle_gamma   90.00
#
_symmetry.space_group_name_H-M   'P 1'
#
loop_
_entity.id
_entity.type
_entity.pdbx_description
1 polymer ?
#
loop_
_entity_poly.entity_id
_entity_poly.type
_entity_poly.pdbx_seq_one_letter_code
_entity_poly.pdbx_strand_id
1 'polypeptide(L)'
;MGCKIDSLIERHGLTVPDVGHESVDEYLVARWTGSDGRSADGYKALTEWFNKRLLKQLYEEHGRDTVSLHIDREYEVITGDADIQRDELAADLATDGLDIDNITDKMVSWSTMRHHLKGCLEAEKETTPAETDWEANTVQMARDRTVEKARSVLSSLASKERLRDAEQAEVDVQVKLSCPDCSVRVPFEDAVERGYVCDAHAENEPEEPVRERLSNKLSVIAAPYMVAEALQTTFLGESLLESAVVVPF
;
A
#
# COMPACT_ATOMS: atom_id res chain seq x y z
N MET A 1 -3.25 14.28 17.35
CA MET A 1 -3.15 14.77 15.96
C MET A 1 -4.43 14.30 15.28
N GLY A 2 -5.35 15.22 14.97
CA GLY A 2 -6.70 14.82 14.53
C GLY A 2 -6.71 14.31 13.10
N CYS A 3 -7.53 13.31 12.80
CA CYS A 3 -7.67 12.83 11.44
C CYS A 3 -8.44 13.85 10.58
N LYS A 4 -7.98 14.12 9.35
CA LYS A 4 -8.68 15.07 8.45
C LYS A 4 -10.10 14.60 8.17
N ILE A 5 -10.30 13.29 7.97
CA ILE A 5 -11.62 12.72 7.66
C ILE A 5 -12.57 12.87 8.85
N ASP A 6 -12.17 12.50 10.07
CA ASP A 6 -12.95 12.75 11.29
C ASP A 6 -13.36 14.22 11.43
N SER A 7 -12.41 15.13 11.23
CA SER A 7 -12.69 16.55 11.32
C SER A 7 -13.70 17.03 10.28
N LEU A 8 -13.74 16.41 9.09
CA LEU A 8 -14.72 16.73 8.05
C LEU A 8 -16.08 16.11 8.35
N ILE A 9 -16.11 14.87 8.85
CA ILE A 9 -17.34 14.19 9.28
C ILE A 9 -18.02 15.01 10.37
N GLU A 10 -17.28 15.41 11.41
CA GLU A 10 -17.82 16.19 12.53
C GLU A 10 -18.26 17.58 12.10
N ARG A 11 -17.42 18.30 11.33
CA ARG A 11 -17.71 19.68 10.93
C ARG A 11 -18.94 19.79 10.04
N HIS A 12 -19.09 18.86 9.10
CA HIS A 12 -20.15 18.92 8.09
C HIS A 12 -21.32 17.97 8.39
N GLY A 13 -21.25 17.19 9.48
CA GLY A 13 -22.30 16.25 9.84
C GLY A 13 -22.52 15.16 8.79
N LEU A 14 -21.43 14.62 8.22
CA LEU A 14 -21.52 13.63 7.15
C LEU A 14 -22.17 12.34 7.66
N THR A 15 -23.20 11.87 6.96
CA THR A 15 -23.95 10.65 7.30
C THR A 15 -23.82 9.60 6.20
N VAL A 16 -24.15 8.36 6.50
CA VAL A 16 -24.19 7.27 5.52
C VAL A 16 -25.61 7.11 4.93
N PRO A 17 -25.73 6.76 3.64
CA PRO A 17 -27.04 6.51 3.03
C PRO A 17 -27.65 5.14 3.40
N ASP A 18 -26.84 4.25 3.99
CA ASP A 18 -27.21 2.85 4.27
C ASP A 18 -27.66 2.70 5.73
N VAL A 19 -28.79 2.03 5.96
CA VAL A 19 -29.35 1.79 7.30
C VAL A 19 -28.52 0.77 8.09
N GLY A 20 -27.62 0.05 7.42
CA GLY A 20 -26.77 -0.98 8.02
C GLY A 20 -25.50 -0.48 8.72
N HIS A 21 -25.22 0.83 8.72
CA HIS A 21 -24.00 1.38 9.32
C HIS A 21 -24.35 2.61 10.18
N GLU A 22 -23.78 2.71 11.37
CA GLU A 22 -24.08 3.79 12.32
C GLU A 22 -23.21 5.03 12.10
N SER A 23 -22.08 4.87 11.41
CA SER A 23 -21.13 5.94 11.12
C SER A 23 -20.50 5.84 9.73
N VAL A 24 -19.94 6.97 9.26
CA VAL A 24 -19.14 7.00 8.03
C VAL A 24 -17.89 6.12 8.16
N ASP A 25 -17.27 6.07 9.34
CA ASP A 25 -16.07 5.27 9.57
C ASP A 25 -16.34 3.77 9.48
N GLU A 26 -17.41 3.31 10.12
CA GLU A 26 -17.87 1.93 10.01
C GLU A 26 -18.14 1.55 8.55
N TYR A 27 -18.83 2.43 7.81
CA TYR A 27 -19.08 2.23 6.39
C TYR A 27 -17.80 2.16 5.57
N LEU A 28 -16.84 3.06 5.80
CA LEU A 28 -15.57 3.07 5.08
C LEU A 28 -14.77 1.78 5.34
N VAL A 29 -14.72 1.30 6.59
CA VAL A 29 -14.05 0.04 6.94
C VAL A 29 -14.76 -1.15 6.32
N ALA A 30 -16.09 -1.21 6.40
CA ALA A 30 -16.87 -2.31 5.85
C ALA A 30 -16.73 -2.41 4.33
N ARG A 31 -16.80 -1.28 3.62
CA ARG A 31 -16.59 -1.23 2.17
C ARG A 31 -15.14 -1.55 1.80
N TRP A 32 -14.16 -1.09 2.57
CA TRP A 32 -12.75 -1.35 2.31
C TRP A 32 -12.36 -2.82 2.49
N THR A 33 -12.93 -3.48 3.51
CA THR A 33 -12.65 -4.89 3.84
C THR A 33 -13.56 -5.86 3.07
N GLY A 34 -14.75 -5.41 2.66
CA GLY A 34 -15.79 -6.28 2.11
C GLY A 34 -16.58 -7.04 3.18
N SER A 35 -16.51 -6.63 4.46
CA SER A 35 -17.18 -7.30 5.57
C SER A 35 -18.71 -7.20 5.52
N ASP A 36 -19.25 -6.30 4.69
CA ASP A 36 -20.68 -6.12 4.43
C ASP A 36 -21.23 -7.07 3.34
N GLY A 37 -20.42 -8.03 2.87
CA GLY A 37 -20.79 -9.00 1.84
C GLY A 37 -20.70 -8.46 0.41
N ARG A 38 -20.25 -7.22 0.21
CA ARG A 38 -19.92 -6.67 -1.11
C ARG A 38 -18.44 -6.90 -1.44
N SER A 39 -18.09 -6.76 -2.71
CA SER A 39 -16.69 -6.69 -3.11
C SER A 39 -15.99 -5.52 -2.41
N ALA A 40 -14.79 -5.79 -1.92
CA ALA A 40 -13.98 -4.83 -1.21
C ALA A 40 -13.48 -3.70 -2.12
N ASP A 41 -13.70 -2.46 -1.72
CA ASP A 41 -13.30 -1.27 -2.48
C ASP A 41 -11.84 -0.90 -2.26
N GLY A 42 -11.24 -0.28 -3.28
CA GLY A 42 -9.92 0.36 -3.17
C GLY A 42 -9.99 1.77 -2.60
N TYR A 43 -8.86 2.26 -2.07
CA TYR A 43 -8.77 3.61 -1.48
C TYR A 43 -9.27 4.73 -2.38
N LYS A 44 -9.04 4.65 -3.70
CA LYS A 44 -9.47 5.67 -4.66
C LYS A 44 -11.00 5.74 -4.77
N ALA A 45 -11.68 4.59 -4.85
CA ALA A 45 -13.13 4.53 -4.91
C ALA A 45 -13.77 5.10 -3.63
N LEU A 46 -13.21 4.75 -2.47
CA LEU A 46 -13.67 5.28 -1.17
C LEU A 46 -13.41 6.79 -1.04
N THR A 47 -12.28 7.26 -1.56
CA THR A 47 -11.94 8.70 -1.59
C THR A 47 -12.94 9.48 -2.43
N GLU A 48 -13.24 8.98 -3.62
CA GLU A 48 -14.22 9.60 -4.51
C GLU A 48 -15.61 9.62 -3.88
N TRP A 49 -16.05 8.48 -3.32
CA TRP A 49 -17.31 8.39 -2.58
C TRP A 49 -17.38 9.43 -1.45
N PHE A 50 -16.32 9.52 -0.64
CA PHE A 50 -16.26 10.45 0.49
C PHE A 50 -16.29 11.91 0.01
N ASN A 51 -15.50 12.26 -1.00
CA ASN A 51 -15.46 13.63 -1.52
C ASN A 51 -16.78 14.05 -2.17
N LYS A 52 -17.47 13.14 -2.87
CA LYS A 52 -18.81 13.41 -3.41
C LYS A 52 -19.84 13.63 -2.30
N ARG A 53 -19.74 12.87 -1.20
CA ARG A 53 -20.57 13.06 -0.01
C ARG A 53 -20.33 14.43 0.63
N LEU A 54 -19.06 14.80 0.77
CA LEU A 54 -18.65 16.12 1.27
C LEU A 54 -19.16 17.25 0.36
N LEU A 55 -19.00 17.11 -0.96
CA LEU A 55 -19.47 18.10 -1.94
C LEU A 55 -20.98 18.33 -1.81
N LYS A 56 -21.75 17.26 -1.76
CA LYS A 56 -23.19 17.32 -1.56
C LYS A 56 -23.56 18.08 -0.28
N GLN A 57 -22.85 17.80 0.82
CA GLN A 57 -23.09 18.46 2.09
C GLN A 57 -22.75 19.96 2.04
N LEU A 58 -21.64 20.33 1.41
CA LEU A 58 -21.26 21.74 1.21
C LEU A 58 -22.31 22.50 0.38
N TYR A 59 -22.89 21.84 -0.62
CA TYR A 59 -23.97 22.44 -1.40
C TYR A 59 -25.24 22.62 -0.57
N GLU A 60 -25.64 21.61 0.21
CA GLU A 60 -26.79 21.69 1.11
C GLU A 60 -26.63 22.80 2.16
N GLU A 61 -25.42 22.98 2.73
CA GLU A 61 -25.10 24.07 3.67
C GLU A 61 -25.28 25.47 3.06
N HIS A 62 -25.08 25.59 1.74
CA HIS A 62 -25.27 26.81 0.97
C HIS A 62 -26.65 26.93 0.32
N GLY A 63 -27.57 26.01 0.60
CA GLY A 63 -28.93 26.01 0.05
C GLY A 63 -29.00 25.64 -1.43
N ARG A 64 -27.96 25.02 -1.97
CA ARG A 64 -27.91 24.51 -3.35
C ARG A 64 -28.37 23.05 -3.39
N ASP A 65 -29.61 22.81 -3.82
CA ASP A 65 -30.11 21.46 -4.04
C ASP A 65 -29.60 20.88 -5.36
N THR A 66 -28.90 19.74 -5.30
CA THR A 66 -28.38 19.05 -6.49
C THR A 66 -28.76 17.57 -6.50
N VAL A 67 -29.16 17.09 -7.67
CA VAL A 67 -29.44 15.67 -7.91
C VAL A 67 -28.12 14.90 -7.98
N SER A 68 -28.08 13.64 -7.53
CA SER A 68 -26.86 12.82 -7.51
C SER A 68 -26.09 12.79 -8.84
N LEU A 69 -26.80 12.70 -9.98
CA LEU A 69 -26.17 12.72 -11.31
C LEU A 69 -25.44 14.04 -11.63
N HIS A 70 -25.85 15.15 -11.03
CA HIS A 70 -25.16 16.44 -11.18
C HIS A 70 -23.94 16.51 -10.26
N ILE A 71 -24.03 15.96 -9.04
CA ILE A 71 -22.88 15.86 -8.12
C ILE A 71 -21.73 15.06 -8.74
N ASP A 72 -22.01 13.94 -9.40
CA ASP A 72 -20.97 13.13 -10.05
C ASP A 72 -20.22 13.94 -11.11
N ARG A 73 -20.97 14.61 -12.01
CA ARG A 73 -20.40 15.42 -13.09
C ARG A 73 -19.65 16.64 -12.56
N GLU A 74 -20.22 17.37 -11.62
CA GLU A 74 -19.57 18.56 -11.05
C GLU A 74 -18.33 18.17 -10.25
N TYR A 75 -18.34 17.04 -9.53
CA TYR A 75 -17.14 16.51 -8.88
C TYR A 75 -16.01 16.22 -9.89
N GLU A 76 -16.33 15.61 -11.04
CA GLU A 76 -15.35 15.39 -12.10
C GLU A 76 -14.77 16.70 -12.64
N VAL A 77 -15.59 17.75 -12.80
CA VAL A 77 -15.13 19.08 -13.23
C VAL A 77 -14.25 19.74 -12.15
N ILE A 78 -14.64 19.66 -10.88
CA ILE A 78 -13.89 20.26 -9.75
C ILE A 78 -12.54 19.57 -9.53
N THR A 79 -12.45 18.25 -9.75
CA THR A 79 -11.22 17.48 -9.56
C THR A 79 -10.39 17.30 -10.83
N GLY A 80 -10.95 17.68 -11.98
CA GLY A 80 -10.30 17.63 -13.29
C GLY A 80 -9.36 18.80 -13.55
N ASP A 81 -8.86 18.84 -14.78
CA ASP A 81 -7.95 19.89 -15.26
C ASP A 81 -8.64 21.27 -15.29
N ALA A 82 -7.83 22.33 -15.25
CA ALA A 82 -8.33 23.67 -15.48
C ALA A 82 -8.75 23.84 -16.95
N ASP A 83 -10.05 23.88 -17.19
CA ASP A 83 -10.65 24.05 -18.51
C ASP A 83 -11.84 25.04 -18.45
N ILE A 84 -12.46 25.28 -19.62
CA ILE A 84 -13.61 26.17 -19.74
C ILE A 84 -14.78 25.70 -18.86
N GLN A 85 -14.97 24.39 -18.70
CA GLN A 85 -16.06 23.84 -17.88
C GLN A 85 -15.82 24.12 -16.39
N ARG A 86 -14.56 24.06 -15.93
CA ARG A 86 -14.19 24.44 -14.57
C ARG A 86 -14.44 25.92 -14.32
N ASP A 87 -14.10 26.80 -15.26
CA ASP A 87 -14.33 28.24 -15.14
C ASP A 87 -15.84 28.57 -15.12
N GLU A 88 -16.64 27.90 -15.96
CA GLU A 88 -18.11 28.04 -15.98
C GLU A 88 -18.73 27.57 -14.65
N LEU A 89 -18.31 26.42 -14.14
CA LEU A 89 -18.77 25.90 -12.86
C LEU A 89 -18.35 26.81 -11.70
N ALA A 90 -17.13 27.36 -11.74
CA ALA A 90 -16.66 28.30 -10.73
C ALA A 90 -17.53 29.56 -10.66
N ALA A 91 -17.94 30.11 -11.81
CA ALA A 91 -18.83 31.27 -11.86
C ALA A 91 -20.25 30.95 -11.37
N ASP A 92 -20.76 29.75 -11.68
CA ASP A 92 -22.06 29.28 -11.18
C ASP A 92 -22.03 29.12 -9.65
N LEU A 93 -21.04 28.41 -9.12
CA LEU A 93 -20.85 28.21 -7.68
C LEU A 93 -20.69 29.54 -6.92
N ALA A 94 -20.00 30.51 -7.50
CA ALA A 94 -19.82 31.82 -6.89
C ALA A 94 -21.16 32.57 -6.67
N THR A 95 -22.18 32.29 -7.50
CA THR A 95 -23.54 32.85 -7.33
C THR A 95 -24.20 32.33 -6.06
N ASP A 96 -23.87 31.11 -5.64
CA ASP A 96 -24.35 30.48 -4.40
C ASP A 96 -23.40 30.72 -3.20
N GLY A 97 -22.40 31.58 -3.37
CA GLY A 97 -21.40 31.89 -2.35
C GLY A 97 -20.40 30.76 -2.11
N LEU A 98 -20.26 29.84 -3.06
CA LEU A 98 -19.30 28.74 -3.04
C LEU A 98 -18.07 29.09 -3.88
N ASP A 99 -16.88 28.84 -3.35
CA ASP A 99 -15.61 29.00 -4.05
C ASP A 99 -15.05 27.62 -4.43
N ILE A 100 -14.84 27.39 -5.72
CA ILE A 100 -14.38 26.10 -6.26
C ILE A 100 -13.01 25.69 -5.70
N ASP A 101 -12.12 26.66 -5.45
CA ASP A 101 -10.79 26.38 -4.92
C ASP A 101 -10.88 26.02 -3.43
N ASN A 102 -11.74 26.71 -2.67
CA ASN A 102 -12.04 26.35 -1.28
C ASN A 102 -12.64 24.94 -1.14
N ILE A 103 -13.55 24.57 -2.05
CA ILE A 103 -14.11 23.22 -2.12
C ILE A 103 -12.99 22.21 -2.39
N THR A 104 -12.14 22.48 -3.39
CA THR A 104 -11.02 21.60 -3.78
C THR A 104 -10.06 21.36 -2.60
N ASP A 105 -9.71 22.40 -1.83
CA ASP A 105 -8.82 22.31 -0.68
C ASP A 105 -9.37 21.43 0.46
N LYS A 106 -10.70 21.41 0.63
CA LYS A 106 -11.36 20.57 1.64
C LYS A 106 -11.31 19.09 1.26
N MET A 107 -11.25 18.75 -0.02
CA MET A 107 -11.26 17.36 -0.48
C MET A 107 -10.09 16.55 0.08
N VAL A 108 -10.31 15.24 0.24
CA VAL A 108 -9.30 14.31 0.74
C VAL A 108 -8.60 13.62 -0.42
N SER A 109 -7.30 13.38 -0.25
CA SER A 109 -6.53 12.56 -1.18
C SER A 109 -6.67 11.07 -0.84
N TRP A 110 -6.32 10.20 -1.78
CA TRP A 110 -6.28 8.76 -1.52
C TRP A 110 -5.30 8.37 -0.41
N SER A 111 -4.21 9.12 -0.24
CA SER A 111 -3.25 8.93 0.86
C SER A 111 -3.86 9.32 2.20
N THR A 112 -4.69 10.36 2.24
CA THR A 112 -5.47 10.75 3.43
C THR A 112 -6.46 9.65 3.80
N MET A 113 -7.16 9.09 2.81
CA MET A 113 -8.09 7.97 3.04
C MET A 113 -7.36 6.72 3.57
N ARG A 114 -6.21 6.37 2.99
CA ARG A 114 -5.38 5.26 3.51
C ARG A 114 -4.93 5.52 4.95
N HIS A 115 -4.46 6.73 5.26
CA HIS A 115 -4.04 7.09 6.61
C HIS A 115 -5.21 7.04 7.59
N HIS A 116 -6.41 7.47 7.18
CA HIS A 116 -7.60 7.35 8.00
C HIS A 116 -7.91 5.90 8.34
N LEU A 117 -8.04 5.04 7.33
CA LEU A 117 -8.37 3.62 7.52
C LEU A 117 -7.31 2.88 8.36
N LYS A 118 -6.03 2.99 8.01
CA LYS A 118 -4.97 2.21 8.67
C LYS A 118 -4.38 2.86 9.92
N GLY A 119 -4.49 4.17 10.05
CA GLY A 119 -3.80 4.93 11.10
C GLY A 119 -4.74 5.57 12.11
N CYS A 120 -5.87 6.13 11.68
CA CYS A 120 -6.84 6.74 12.59
C CYS A 120 -7.83 5.70 13.14
N LEU A 121 -8.33 4.82 12.27
CA LEU A 121 -9.26 3.75 12.63
C LEU A 121 -8.57 2.44 12.99
N GLU A 122 -7.24 2.34 12.75
CA GLU A 122 -6.44 1.14 12.97
C GLU A 122 -7.09 -0.12 12.34
N ALA A 123 -7.80 0.06 11.23
CA ALA A 123 -8.52 -1.01 10.58
C ALA A 123 -7.56 -1.90 9.81
N GLU A 124 -7.83 -3.20 9.91
CA GLU A 124 -7.08 -4.24 9.22
C GLU A 124 -7.95 -4.88 8.15
N LYS A 125 -7.33 -5.22 7.03
CA LYS A 125 -7.95 -5.97 5.95
C LYS A 125 -7.18 -7.27 5.84
N GLU A 126 -7.84 -8.38 6.15
CA GLU A 126 -7.26 -9.69 5.88
C GLU A 126 -7.01 -9.79 4.37
N THR A 127 -5.75 -9.74 4.00
CA THR A 127 -5.33 -10.14 2.66
C THR A 127 -5.33 -11.65 2.68
N THR A 128 -6.45 -12.27 2.32
CA THR A 128 -6.40 -13.66 1.86
C THR A 128 -5.40 -13.68 0.71
N PRO A 129 -4.26 -14.40 0.81
CA PRO A 129 -3.43 -14.64 -0.36
C PRO A 129 -4.37 -15.23 -1.39
N ALA A 130 -4.51 -14.61 -2.55
CA ALA A 130 -5.36 -15.17 -3.58
C ALA A 130 -4.82 -16.57 -3.89
N GLU A 131 -5.55 -17.62 -3.51
CA GLU A 131 -5.20 -19.02 -3.84
C GLU A 131 -5.33 -19.32 -5.33
N THR A 132 -5.58 -18.31 -6.16
CA THR A 132 -5.62 -18.42 -7.60
C THR A 132 -4.64 -17.41 -8.19
N ASP A 133 -3.73 -17.86 -9.06
CA ASP A 133 -2.74 -17.08 -9.82
C ASP A 133 -3.33 -15.98 -10.72
N TRP A 134 -4.54 -15.49 -10.46
CA TRP A 134 -5.28 -14.61 -11.36
C TRP A 134 -4.62 -13.23 -11.49
N GLU A 135 -4.00 -12.71 -10.42
CA GLU A 135 -3.26 -11.44 -10.44
C GLU A 135 -2.01 -11.55 -11.33
N ALA A 136 -1.25 -12.64 -11.18
CA ALA A 136 -0.09 -12.93 -12.02
C ALA A 136 -0.50 -13.16 -13.49
N ASN A 137 -1.60 -13.90 -13.70
CA ASN A 137 -2.15 -14.17 -15.03
C ASN A 137 -2.63 -12.89 -15.73
N THR A 138 -3.22 -11.94 -15.00
CA THR A 138 -3.65 -10.65 -15.55
C THR A 138 -2.46 -9.81 -16.04
N VAL A 139 -1.38 -9.76 -15.25
CA VAL A 139 -0.15 -9.07 -15.66
C VAL A 139 0.50 -9.76 -16.86
N GLN A 140 0.52 -11.10 -16.88
CA GLN A 140 1.02 -11.87 -18.01
C GLN A 140 0.23 -11.57 -19.30
N MET A 141 -1.11 -11.60 -19.22
CA MET A 141 -1.99 -11.25 -20.33
C MET A 141 -1.79 -9.81 -20.86
N ALA A 142 -1.41 -8.87 -19.99
CA ALA A 142 -1.09 -7.50 -20.41
C ALA A 142 0.27 -7.40 -21.13
N ARG A 143 1.27 -8.16 -20.66
CA ARG A 143 2.57 -8.27 -21.33
C ARG A 143 2.41 -8.86 -22.73
N ASP A 144 1.68 -9.95 -22.85
CA ASP A 144 1.47 -10.64 -24.13
C ASP A 144 0.82 -9.71 -25.15
N ARG A 145 -0.24 -8.99 -24.77
CA ARG A 145 -0.89 -7.98 -25.63
C ARG A 145 0.05 -6.84 -26.03
N THR A 146 0.93 -6.43 -25.12
CA THR A 146 1.92 -5.37 -25.41
C THR A 146 2.96 -5.86 -26.40
N VAL A 147 3.45 -7.09 -26.25
CA VAL A 147 4.36 -7.74 -27.19
C VAL A 147 3.72 -7.88 -28.56
N GLU A 148 2.48 -8.36 -28.63
CA GLU A 148 1.72 -8.46 -29.88
C GLU A 148 1.57 -7.10 -30.56
N LYS A 149 1.22 -6.07 -29.80
CA LYS A 149 1.06 -4.72 -30.34
C LYS A 149 2.38 -4.15 -30.86
N ALA A 150 3.48 -4.34 -30.13
CA ALA A 150 4.81 -3.92 -30.55
C ALA A 150 5.25 -4.65 -31.83
N ARG A 151 5.04 -5.97 -31.93
CA ARG A 151 5.30 -6.75 -33.15
C ARG A 151 4.48 -6.26 -34.33
N SER A 152 3.21 -5.93 -34.13
CA SER A 152 2.35 -5.34 -35.17
C SER A 152 2.90 -4.01 -35.68
N VAL A 153 3.39 -3.15 -34.78
CA VAL A 153 4.04 -1.88 -35.14
C VAL A 153 5.34 -2.12 -35.90
N LEU A 154 6.18 -3.06 -35.45
CA LEU A 154 7.44 -3.42 -36.13
C LEU A 154 7.17 -3.92 -37.55
N SER A 155 6.17 -4.78 -37.76
CA SER A 155 5.74 -5.23 -39.09
C SER A 155 5.28 -4.06 -39.98
N SER A 156 4.54 -3.10 -39.42
CA SER A 156 4.15 -1.89 -40.16
C SER A 156 5.35 -1.01 -40.53
N LEU A 157 6.37 -0.92 -39.66
CA LEU A 157 7.58 -0.15 -39.90
C LEU A 157 8.51 -0.83 -40.93
N ALA A 158 8.61 -2.16 -40.91
CA ALA A 158 9.29 -2.94 -41.94
C ALA A 158 8.65 -2.74 -43.31
N SER A 159 7.32 -2.84 -43.39
CA SER A 159 6.55 -2.66 -44.64
C SER A 159 6.70 -1.26 -45.25
N LYS A 160 7.04 -0.27 -44.42
CA LYS A 160 7.30 1.11 -44.85
C LYS A 160 8.80 1.39 -45.08
N GLU A 161 9.64 0.37 -44.97
CA GLU A 161 11.10 0.45 -45.09
C GLU A 161 11.75 1.47 -44.14
N ARG A 162 11.05 1.80 -43.04
CA ARG A 162 11.51 2.79 -42.05
C ARG A 162 12.44 2.20 -41.00
N LEU A 163 12.43 0.88 -40.85
CA LEU A 163 13.26 0.14 -39.93
C LEU A 163 13.72 -1.16 -40.59
N ARG A 164 15.03 -1.29 -40.81
CA ARG A 164 15.63 -2.52 -41.35
C ARG A 164 15.63 -3.62 -40.29
N ASP A 165 15.43 -4.86 -40.73
CA ASP A 165 15.43 -6.06 -39.89
C ASP A 165 14.39 -6.05 -38.74
N ALA A 166 13.34 -5.21 -38.83
CA ALA A 166 12.33 -5.10 -37.78
C ALA A 166 11.53 -6.40 -37.55
N GLU A 167 11.48 -7.29 -38.54
CA GLU A 167 10.86 -8.62 -38.42
C GLU A 167 11.71 -9.61 -37.60
N GLN A 168 13.02 -9.36 -37.46
CA GLN A 168 13.95 -10.17 -36.68
C GLN A 168 14.16 -9.60 -35.27
N ALA A 169 13.59 -8.43 -34.97
CA ALA A 169 13.75 -7.78 -33.68
C ALA A 169 12.96 -8.52 -32.59
N GLU A 170 13.66 -8.88 -31.51
CA GLU A 170 13.04 -9.42 -30.31
C GLU A 170 12.39 -8.30 -29.48
N VAL A 171 11.21 -8.59 -28.92
CA VAL A 171 10.47 -7.66 -28.06
C VAL A 171 10.43 -8.26 -26.66
N ASP A 172 11.05 -7.57 -25.70
CA ASP A 172 10.98 -7.89 -24.28
C ASP A 172 10.19 -6.81 -23.52
N VAL A 173 9.23 -7.23 -22.72
CA VAL A 173 8.35 -6.34 -21.94
C VAL A 173 8.44 -6.73 -20.47
N GLN A 174 9.09 -5.87 -19.68
CA GLN A 174 9.28 -6.07 -18.25
C GLN A 174 8.40 -5.12 -17.43
N VAL A 175 7.56 -5.70 -16.56
CA VAL A 175 6.84 -4.96 -15.51
C VAL A 175 7.65 -5.05 -14.22
N LYS A 176 8.03 -3.89 -13.68
CA LYS A 176 8.83 -3.78 -12.44
C LYS A 176 8.10 -2.95 -11.40
N LEU A 177 8.21 -3.38 -10.15
CA LEU A 177 7.73 -2.65 -8.99
C LEU A 177 8.90 -1.87 -8.38
N SER A 178 8.65 -0.62 -7.99
CA SER A 178 9.62 0.22 -7.30
C SER A 178 9.29 0.31 -5.82
N CYS A 179 10.30 0.16 -4.96
CA CYS A 179 10.17 0.49 -3.55
C CYS A 179 9.92 2.01 -3.42
N PRO A 180 8.96 2.44 -2.59
CA PRO A 180 8.71 3.87 -2.37
C PRO A 180 9.81 4.53 -1.53
N ASP A 181 10.49 3.77 -0.68
CA ASP A 181 11.47 4.27 0.29
C ASP A 181 12.93 4.15 -0.19
N CYS A 182 13.19 3.39 -1.26
CA CYS A 182 14.52 3.28 -1.84
C CYS A 182 14.53 3.06 -3.35
N SER A 183 15.70 3.11 -3.96
CA SER A 183 15.84 2.99 -5.42
C SER A 183 15.73 1.56 -5.96
N VAL A 184 15.40 0.58 -5.12
CA VAL A 184 15.25 -0.82 -5.54
C VAL A 184 14.05 -0.98 -6.47
N ARG A 185 14.27 -1.69 -7.58
CA ARG A 185 13.22 -2.11 -8.51
C ARG A 185 13.36 -3.59 -8.78
N VAL A 186 12.26 -4.32 -8.65
CA VAL A 186 12.22 -5.78 -8.83
C VAL A 186 11.15 -6.15 -9.86
N PRO A 187 11.31 -7.26 -10.60
CA PRO A 187 10.26 -7.80 -11.45
C PRO A 187 8.97 -8.03 -10.64
N PHE A 188 7.82 -7.84 -11.29
CA PHE A 188 6.52 -8.10 -10.65
C PHE A 188 6.41 -9.53 -10.10
N GLU A 189 6.84 -10.53 -10.88
CA GLU A 189 6.79 -11.94 -10.49
C GLU A 189 7.65 -12.22 -9.26
N ASP A 190 8.91 -11.78 -9.26
CA ASP A 190 9.80 -11.89 -8.09
C ASP A 190 9.22 -11.27 -6.82
N ALA A 191 8.54 -10.12 -6.94
CA ALA A 191 7.96 -9.42 -5.80
C ALA A 191 6.72 -10.13 -5.26
N VAL A 192 5.89 -10.69 -6.16
CA VAL A 192 4.71 -11.49 -5.79
C VAL A 192 5.13 -12.81 -5.16
N GLU A 193 6.12 -13.50 -5.74
CA GLU A 193 6.66 -14.76 -5.24
C GLU A 193 7.26 -14.60 -3.83
N ARG A 194 8.00 -13.51 -3.60
CA ARG A 194 8.65 -13.25 -2.31
C ARG A 194 7.74 -12.53 -1.29
N GLY A 195 6.61 -12.00 -1.73
CA GLY A 195 5.66 -11.26 -0.89
C GLY A 195 6.09 -9.83 -0.52
N TYR A 196 7.16 -9.30 -1.10
CA TYR A 196 7.63 -7.93 -0.85
C TYR A 196 8.41 -7.33 -2.03
N VAL A 197 8.43 -6.00 -2.12
CA VAL A 197 9.16 -5.25 -3.18
C VAL A 197 10.63 -5.02 -2.80
N CYS A 198 10.91 -4.77 -1.52
CA CYS A 198 12.27 -4.58 -1.01
C CYS A 198 12.35 -5.18 0.39
N ASP A 199 13.32 -6.04 0.62
CA ASP A 199 13.53 -6.72 1.91
C ASP A 199 13.74 -5.73 3.07
N ALA A 200 14.53 -4.67 2.82
CA ALA A 200 14.86 -3.66 3.83
C ALA A 200 13.68 -2.76 4.24
N HIS A 201 12.62 -2.70 3.42
CA HIS A 201 11.44 -1.87 3.66
C HIS A 201 10.14 -2.69 3.58
N ALA A 202 10.26 -4.01 3.60
CA ALA A 202 9.16 -4.88 3.96
C ALA A 202 9.03 -4.73 5.47
N GLU A 203 8.09 -3.90 5.93
CA GLU A 203 7.83 -3.76 7.36
C GLU A 203 7.46 -5.15 7.90
N ASN A 204 8.45 -5.86 8.45
CA ASN A 204 8.21 -6.94 9.38
C ASN A 204 7.63 -6.24 10.61
N GLU A 205 6.36 -6.43 10.89
CA GLU A 205 5.92 -6.36 12.28
C GLU A 205 6.86 -7.30 13.05
N PRO A 206 7.64 -6.80 14.03
CA PRO A 206 8.48 -7.70 14.79
C PRO A 206 7.54 -8.65 15.51
N GLU A 207 7.54 -9.93 15.11
CA GLU A 207 6.99 -10.99 15.94
C GLU A 207 7.60 -10.80 17.34
N GLU A 208 6.74 -10.58 18.34
CA GLU A 208 7.17 -10.60 19.72
C GLU A 208 7.95 -11.91 19.93
N PRO A 209 9.19 -11.86 20.44
CA PRO A 209 9.92 -13.08 20.69
C PRO A 209 9.15 -13.85 21.76
N VAL A 210 8.67 -15.05 21.39
CA VAL A 210 8.15 -16.05 22.32
C VAL A 210 9.27 -16.36 23.33
N ARG A 211 9.32 -15.57 24.40
CA ARG A 211 10.22 -15.79 25.52
C ARG A 211 9.79 -17.06 26.25
N GLU A 212 10.45 -18.13 25.87
CA GLU A 212 11.11 -19.04 26.81
C GLU A 212 10.19 -19.78 27.79
N ARG A 213 9.32 -20.65 27.26
CA ARG A 213 8.81 -21.82 28.00
C ARG A 213 9.85 -22.95 28.05
N LEU A 214 11.05 -22.66 28.56
CA LEU A 214 12.02 -23.68 28.98
C LEU A 214 12.78 -23.24 30.25
N SER A 215 12.08 -22.68 31.24
CA SER A 215 12.64 -22.49 32.59
C SER A 215 11.75 -23.08 33.68
N ASN A 216 11.31 -24.33 33.50
CA ASN A 216 10.70 -25.06 34.61
C ASN A 216 10.86 -26.59 34.53
N LYS A 217 12.10 -27.05 34.30
CA LYS A 217 12.46 -28.46 34.55
C LYS A 217 13.81 -28.70 35.22
N LEU A 218 14.43 -27.70 35.84
CA LEU A 218 15.56 -27.91 36.73
C LEU A 218 15.40 -27.08 38.00
N SER A 219 14.54 -27.56 38.89
CA SER A 219 14.69 -27.28 40.32
C SER A 219 15.45 -28.45 40.96
N VAL A 220 16.20 -28.11 42.01
CA VAL A 220 16.96 -28.98 42.92
C VAL A 220 18.40 -29.26 42.48
N ILE A 221 19.33 -28.38 42.85
CA ILE A 221 20.22 -28.57 44.00
C ILE A 221 20.57 -27.18 44.55
N ALA A 222 20.26 -26.98 45.83
CA ALA A 222 20.71 -25.85 46.61
C ALA A 222 22.16 -26.08 47.07
N ALA A 223 23.03 -25.10 46.89
CA ALA A 223 24.17 -24.86 47.79
C ALA A 223 24.58 -23.37 47.69
N PRO A 224 24.46 -22.58 48.77
CA PRO A 224 24.93 -21.20 48.78
C PRO A 224 26.43 -21.14 49.08
N TYR A 225 27.04 -20.06 48.61
CA TYR A 225 28.25 -19.37 49.13
C TYR A 225 29.01 -20.03 50.29
N MET A 226 30.34 -20.13 50.17
CA MET A 226 31.34 -19.47 51.04
C MET A 226 32.78 -19.96 50.74
N VAL A 227 33.66 -19.00 50.43
CA VAL A 227 35.04 -18.78 50.93
C VAL A 227 36.02 -19.97 51.01
N ALA A 228 37.16 -19.89 50.29
CA ALA A 228 38.52 -19.80 50.88
C ALA A 228 39.65 -20.00 49.85
N GLU A 229 40.53 -18.99 49.80
CA GLU A 229 42.00 -19.03 49.78
C GLU A 229 42.80 -19.95 48.83
N ALA A 230 43.61 -19.26 48.00
CA ALA A 230 45.03 -19.48 47.67
C ALA A 230 45.75 -20.77 48.11
N LEU A 231 46.49 -21.38 47.17
CA LEU A 231 47.96 -21.53 47.23
C LEU A 231 48.54 -22.20 45.96
N GLN A 232 49.71 -21.74 45.57
CA GLN A 232 50.60 -22.24 44.50
C GLN A 232 51.19 -23.62 44.81
N THR A 233 51.75 -24.28 43.78
CA THR A 233 52.98 -25.12 43.69
C THR A 233 52.76 -26.45 42.94
N THR A 234 53.19 -26.58 41.66
CA THR A 234 54.49 -27.05 41.06
C THR A 234 54.63 -28.55 40.81
N PHE A 235 55.13 -28.89 39.59
CA PHE A 235 55.94 -30.07 39.18
C PHE A 235 55.25 -31.45 39.21
N LEU A 236 55.34 -32.40 38.26
CA LEU A 236 56.23 -32.80 37.14
C LEU A 236 55.33 -33.43 36.05
N GLY A 237 55.69 -33.65 34.78
CA GLY A 237 56.97 -33.67 34.09
C GLY A 237 56.77 -33.96 32.60
N GLU A 238 57.84 -33.72 31.84
CA GLU A 238 57.99 -33.82 30.39
C GLU A 238 57.82 -35.22 29.77
N SER A 239 57.42 -35.24 28.48
CA SER A 239 58.17 -35.86 27.36
C SER A 239 57.40 -35.54 26.05
N LEU A 240 57.87 -34.70 25.10
CA LEU A 240 58.91 -34.95 24.07
C LEU A 240 58.70 -36.32 23.38
N LEU A 241 58.52 -36.52 22.07
CA LEU A 241 58.85 -35.89 20.78
C LEU A 241 57.82 -36.45 19.75
N GLU A 242 57.59 -35.94 18.52
CA GLU A 242 58.52 -35.96 17.38
C GLU A 242 57.91 -35.24 16.15
N SER A 243 58.70 -34.35 15.53
CA SER A 243 58.82 -33.94 14.11
C SER A 243 57.57 -33.79 13.20
N ALA A 244 57.22 -32.60 12.67
CA ALA A 244 57.87 -31.79 11.60
C ALA A 244 57.76 -32.43 10.20
N VAL A 245 57.19 -31.80 9.14
CA VAL A 245 57.74 -30.75 8.24
C VAL A 245 56.63 -30.49 7.17
N VAL A 246 56.05 -29.28 6.99
CA VAL A 246 56.43 -28.15 6.08
C VAL A 246 56.16 -28.47 4.58
N VAL A 247 55.55 -27.67 3.69
CA VAL A 247 55.03 -26.28 3.61
C VAL A 247 54.20 -26.12 2.31
N PRO A 248 53.31 -25.11 2.19
CA PRO A 248 52.54 -24.82 0.97
C PRO A 248 53.25 -23.85 0.00
N PHE A 249 52.83 -23.86 -1.27
CA PHE A 249 52.85 -22.72 -2.21
C PHE A 249 51.63 -22.80 -3.13
#